data_AF-A0A447V0V8-F1
#
_entry.id   AF-A0A447V0V8-F1
#
_cell.length_a   1.000
_cell.length_b   1.000
_cell.length_c   1.000
_cell.angle_alpha   90.00
_cell.angle_beta   90.00
_cell.angle_gamma   90.00
#
_symmetry.space_group_name_H-M   'P 1'
#
loop_
_entity.id
_entity.type
_entity.pdbx_description
1 polymer ?
#
loop_
_entity_poly.entity_id
_entity_poly.type
_entity_poly.pdbx_seq_one_letter_code
_entity_poly.pdbx_strand_id
1 'polypeptide(L)'
;MVGAGSSGVQIADEIQRSGKQVYLSVGAHDRPPRAYRNRDFCWWLGVLGLWDAAASQPGKEHVTIAVSGARGGHTVDFRTLAHQGIHLVGLTRRFEEGKVFFEDNLAHNIRQGDESYLALLDAADAWIERNGMDLPEEPQARIFPADPLCVTQPTLELDLAEAGITSIIWATGYAPDYGWLQVDAFDELHRPRHQRGVSSESGVYFLGLPWLSRRGSTFIWGVWHDAKYIADHIETQRKYSRYPDASQR
;
A
#
# COMPACT_ATOMS: atom_id res chain seq x y z
N MET A 1 11.59 -9.01 11.15
CA MET A 1 11.01 -8.39 9.95
C MET A 1 10.60 -6.97 10.29
N VAL A 2 11.28 -5.96 9.73
CA VAL A 2 10.93 -4.54 9.91
C VAL A 2 10.10 -4.07 8.72
N GLY A 3 8.84 -3.70 8.97
CA GLY A 3 7.87 -3.33 7.94
C GLY A 3 6.83 -4.43 7.68
N ALA A 4 5.56 -4.07 7.82
CA ALA A 4 4.39 -4.95 7.67
C ALA A 4 3.51 -4.57 6.47
N GLY A 5 4.12 -4.05 5.40
CA GLY A 5 3.43 -3.97 4.10
C GLY A 5 3.18 -5.37 3.52
N SER A 6 2.50 -5.44 2.38
CA SER A 6 2.11 -6.72 1.73
C SER A 6 3.26 -7.74 1.64
N SER A 7 4.43 -7.35 1.12
CA SER A 7 5.60 -8.24 1.02
C SER A 7 6.20 -8.59 2.39
N GLY A 8 6.28 -7.63 3.32
CA GLY A 8 6.84 -7.87 4.65
C GLY A 8 6.02 -8.88 5.46
N VAL A 9 4.69 -8.79 5.37
CA VAL A 9 3.77 -9.76 5.96
C VAL A 9 3.95 -11.14 5.34
N GLN A 10 3.99 -11.22 4.00
CA GLN A 10 4.13 -12.50 3.31
C GLN A 10 5.47 -13.19 3.63
N ILE A 11 6.58 -12.45 3.59
CA ILE A 11 7.91 -12.98 3.92
C ILE A 11 7.93 -13.46 5.38
N ALA A 12 7.34 -12.69 6.31
CA ALA A 12 7.26 -13.09 7.72
C ALA A 12 6.48 -14.40 7.90
N ASP A 13 5.33 -14.54 7.24
CA ASP A 13 4.51 -15.77 7.26
C ASP A 13 5.27 -16.97 6.65
N GLU A 14 5.94 -16.80 5.51
CA GLU A 14 6.70 -17.88 4.88
C GLU A 14 7.92 -18.32 5.72
N ILE A 15 8.64 -17.37 6.32
CA ILE A 15 9.73 -17.69 7.25
C ILE A 15 9.20 -18.40 8.50
N GLN A 16 8.08 -17.94 9.06
CA GLN A 16 7.50 -18.58 10.24
C GLN A 16 7.06 -20.01 9.95
N ARG A 17 6.42 -20.26 8.80
CA ARG A 17 6.02 -21.60 8.34
C ARG A 17 7.21 -22.52 8.08
N SER A 18 8.41 -21.98 7.84
CA SER A 18 9.65 -22.78 7.76
C SER A 18 10.17 -23.24 9.13
N GLY A 19 9.46 -22.93 10.22
CA GLY A 19 9.81 -23.32 11.59
C GLY A 19 10.74 -22.34 12.31
N LYS A 20 10.90 -21.12 11.78
CA LYS A 20 11.74 -20.09 12.39
C LYS A 20 10.88 -19.13 13.23
N GLN A 21 11.41 -18.68 14.36
CA GLN A 21 10.79 -17.61 15.13
C GLN A 21 10.88 -16.29 14.35
N VAL A 22 9.77 -15.55 14.29
CA VAL A 22 9.68 -14.29 13.56
C VAL A 22 9.07 -13.22 14.44
N TYR A 23 9.75 -12.08 14.53
CA TYR A 23 9.19 -10.83 15.02
C TYR A 23 8.81 -9.96 13.82
N LEU A 24 7.59 -9.43 13.81
CA LEU A 24 7.06 -8.57 12.75
C LEU A 24 6.68 -7.21 13.32
N SER A 25 7.38 -6.16 12.88
CA SER A 25 7.08 -4.78 13.26
C SER A 25 5.94 -4.22 12.41
N VAL A 26 4.83 -3.88 13.08
CA VAL A 26 3.56 -3.46 12.47
C VAL A 26 3.37 -1.95 12.64
N GLY A 27 3.46 -1.23 11.53
CA GLY A 27 3.10 0.19 11.45
C GLY A 27 1.63 0.41 11.05
N ALA A 28 1.26 1.67 10.84
CA ALA A 28 -0.05 2.05 10.32
C ALA A 28 -0.30 1.40 8.94
N HIS A 29 -1.49 0.82 8.75
CA HIS A 29 -1.86 0.11 7.53
C HIS A 29 -3.38 0.11 7.32
N ASP A 30 -3.79 0.02 6.06
CA ASP A 30 -5.11 -0.46 5.68
C ASP A 30 -5.01 -1.98 5.42
N ARG A 31 -6.04 -2.76 5.78
CA ARG A 31 -6.07 -4.22 5.52
C ARG A 31 -7.35 -4.66 4.80
N PRO A 32 -7.54 -4.30 3.53
CA PRO A 32 -8.76 -4.63 2.81
C PRO A 32 -8.97 -6.15 2.69
N PRO A 33 -10.22 -6.62 2.50
CA PRO A 33 -10.48 -8.02 2.17
C PRO A 33 -9.72 -8.39 0.90
N ARG A 34 -9.23 -9.63 0.80
CA ARG A 34 -8.80 -10.15 -0.50
C ARG A 34 -10.01 -10.27 -1.43
N ALA A 35 -11.10 -10.80 -0.92
CA ALA A 35 -12.39 -10.88 -1.58
C ALA A 35 -13.50 -10.71 -0.53
N TYR A 36 -14.65 -10.22 -0.98
CA TYR A 36 -15.86 -10.11 -0.17
C TYR A 36 -17.08 -10.33 -1.06
N ARG A 37 -18.06 -11.12 -0.59
CA ARG A 37 -19.31 -11.43 -1.32
C ARG A 37 -19.01 -11.98 -2.73
N ASN A 38 -18.03 -12.88 -2.86
CA ASN A 38 -17.53 -13.45 -4.12
C ASN A 38 -17.03 -12.42 -5.16
N ARG A 39 -16.54 -11.27 -4.71
CA ARG A 39 -15.91 -10.26 -5.55
C ARG A 39 -14.54 -9.86 -5.02
N ASP A 40 -13.62 -9.68 -5.95
CA ASP A 40 -12.23 -9.29 -5.69
C ASP A 40 -12.17 -7.85 -5.13
N PHE A 41 -11.20 -7.58 -4.26
CA PHE A 41 -10.94 -6.22 -3.76
C PHE A 41 -10.83 -5.17 -4.87
N CYS A 42 -10.10 -5.46 -5.95
CA CYS A 42 -9.94 -4.56 -7.08
C CYS A 42 -11.28 -4.27 -7.77
N TRP A 43 -12.20 -5.25 -7.78
CA TRP A 43 -13.55 -5.05 -8.30
C TRP A 43 -14.35 -4.10 -7.39
N TRP A 44 -14.29 -4.30 -6.06
CA TRP A 44 -14.92 -3.41 -5.09
C TRP A 44 -14.41 -1.97 -5.20
N LEU A 45 -13.09 -1.79 -5.29
CA LEU A 45 -12.50 -0.47 -5.52
C LEU A 45 -13.00 0.18 -6.82
N GLY A 46 -13.29 -0.61 -7.86
CA GLY A 46 -13.86 -0.13 -9.12
C GLY A 46 -15.30 0.35 -8.97
N VAL A 47 -16.19 -0.51 -8.48
CA VAL A 47 -17.62 -0.15 -8.40
C VAL A 47 -17.93 0.92 -7.36
N LEU A 48 -17.07 1.05 -6.34
CA LEU A 48 -17.13 2.12 -5.34
C LEU A 48 -16.45 3.42 -5.82
N GLY A 49 -15.87 3.46 -7.02
CA GLY A 49 -15.18 4.63 -7.57
C GLY A 49 -13.87 5.00 -6.86
N LEU A 50 -13.34 4.10 -6.02
CA LEU A 50 -12.16 4.35 -5.20
C LEU A 50 -10.86 4.34 -6.01
N TRP A 51 -10.83 3.67 -7.16
CA TRP A 51 -9.69 3.76 -8.09
C TRP A 51 -9.56 5.13 -8.75
N ASP A 52 -10.70 5.82 -8.94
CA ASP A 52 -10.79 7.10 -9.65
C ASP A 52 -10.70 8.31 -8.73
N ALA A 53 -10.51 8.09 -7.42
CA ALA A 53 -10.29 9.16 -6.46
C ALA A 53 -9.10 10.04 -6.92
N ALA A 54 -9.34 11.35 -7.02
CA ALA A 54 -8.38 12.30 -7.59
C ALA A 54 -7.24 12.69 -6.63
N ALA A 55 -7.42 12.48 -5.32
CA ALA A 55 -6.42 12.82 -4.32
C ALA A 55 -6.49 11.88 -3.11
N SER A 56 -5.36 11.70 -2.44
CA SER A 56 -5.29 11.03 -1.14
C SER A 56 -6.02 11.87 -0.10
N GLN A 57 -6.60 11.20 0.90
CA GLN A 57 -7.03 11.88 2.11
C GLN A 57 -5.78 12.37 2.87
N PRO A 58 -5.81 13.59 3.46
CA PRO A 58 -4.71 14.07 4.28
C PRO A 58 -4.35 13.09 5.40
N GLY A 59 -3.06 12.81 5.58
CA GLY A 59 -2.56 11.87 6.60
C GLY A 59 -2.60 10.39 6.19
N LYS A 60 -3.10 10.06 4.99
CA LYS A 60 -3.11 8.69 4.45
C LYS A 60 -2.12 8.48 3.30
N GLU A 61 -1.26 9.45 3.02
CA GLU A 61 -0.36 9.43 1.86
C GLU A 61 0.63 8.24 1.90
N HIS A 62 1.05 7.83 3.10
CA HIS A 62 2.04 6.76 3.31
C HIS A 62 1.47 5.52 4.04
N VAL A 63 0.14 5.39 4.15
CA VAL A 63 -0.46 4.21 4.78
C VAL A 63 -0.36 3.03 3.81
N THR A 64 0.38 2.00 4.22
CA THR A 64 0.54 0.79 3.39
C THR A 64 -0.74 -0.03 3.37
N ILE A 65 -0.90 -0.84 2.33
CA ILE A 65 -1.94 -1.85 2.24
C ILE A 65 -1.33 -3.22 2.58
N ALA A 66 -1.99 -3.97 3.46
CA ALA A 66 -1.66 -5.36 3.77
C ALA A 66 -2.61 -6.31 3.02
N VAL A 67 -2.16 -6.82 1.87
CA VAL A 67 -2.91 -7.77 1.03
C VAL A 67 -1.99 -8.93 0.67
N SER A 68 -2.56 -10.14 0.58
CA SER A 68 -1.81 -11.32 0.13
C SER A 68 -2.30 -11.81 -1.23
N GLY A 69 -1.36 -11.97 -2.17
CA GLY A 69 -1.56 -12.74 -3.40
C GLY A 69 -1.08 -14.19 -3.29
N ALA A 70 -0.41 -14.56 -2.20
CA ALA A 70 0.18 -15.88 -2.01
C ALA A 70 -0.90 -16.95 -1.83
N ARG A 71 -0.64 -18.15 -2.37
CA ARG A 71 -1.50 -19.35 -2.19
C ARG A 71 -2.96 -19.13 -2.63
N GLY A 72 -3.16 -18.44 -3.75
CA GLY A 72 -4.49 -18.07 -4.26
C GLY A 72 -5.07 -16.79 -3.66
N GLY A 73 -4.36 -16.18 -2.71
CA GLY A 73 -4.74 -14.95 -2.03
C GLY A 73 -5.66 -15.20 -0.83
N HIS A 74 -5.47 -14.41 0.22
CA HIS A 74 -6.29 -14.44 1.42
C HIS A 74 -6.33 -13.06 2.08
N THR A 75 -7.38 -12.79 2.84
CA THR A 75 -7.49 -11.59 3.66
C THR A 75 -6.46 -11.69 4.79
N VAL A 76 -5.63 -10.66 4.94
CA VAL A 76 -4.63 -10.60 6.00
C VAL A 76 -5.30 -10.17 7.29
N ASP A 77 -5.11 -10.97 8.34
CA ASP A 77 -5.43 -10.62 9.73
C ASP A 77 -4.19 -10.86 10.59
N PHE A 78 -3.69 -9.78 11.21
CA PHE A 78 -2.50 -9.84 12.06
C PHE A 78 -2.69 -10.75 13.27
N ARG A 79 -3.91 -10.84 13.83
CA ARG A 79 -4.19 -11.74 14.95
C ARG A 79 -4.05 -13.20 14.52
N THR A 80 -4.51 -13.55 13.32
CA THR A 80 -4.30 -14.89 12.77
C THR A 80 -2.82 -15.22 12.64
N LEU A 81 -2.01 -14.29 12.14
CA LEU A 81 -0.55 -14.47 12.05
C LEU A 81 0.10 -14.68 13.42
N ALA A 82 -0.37 -13.95 14.43
CA ALA A 82 0.12 -14.10 15.79
C ALA A 82 -0.23 -15.47 16.40
N HIS A 83 -1.48 -15.90 16.23
CA HIS A 83 -1.94 -17.24 16.65
C HIS A 83 -1.23 -18.37 15.91
N GLN A 84 -0.68 -18.09 14.71
CA GLN A 84 0.16 -19.04 13.96
C GLN A 84 1.60 -19.10 14.48
N GLY A 85 2.04 -18.13 15.29
CA GLY A 85 3.36 -18.11 15.94
C GLY A 85 4.25 -16.91 15.61
N ILE A 86 3.76 -15.93 14.83
CA ILE A 86 4.49 -14.66 14.60
C ILE A 86 4.38 -13.78 15.85
N HIS A 87 5.49 -13.25 16.33
CA HIS A 87 5.49 -12.27 17.42
C HIS A 87 5.30 -10.87 16.83
N LEU A 88 4.12 -10.30 16.99
CA LEU A 88 3.86 -8.94 16.55
C LEU A 88 4.47 -7.94 17.53
N VAL A 89 5.10 -6.90 16.99
CA VAL A 89 5.63 -5.77 17.75
C VAL A 89 5.20 -4.47 17.08
N GLY A 90 5.20 -3.36 17.83
CA GLY A 90 4.84 -2.05 17.30
C GLY A 90 5.85 -1.52 16.27
N LEU A 91 5.66 -0.26 15.87
CA LEU A 91 6.57 0.39 14.93
C LEU A 91 8.00 0.43 15.50
N THR A 92 8.97 -0.04 14.72
CA THR A 92 10.39 -0.01 15.12
C THR A 92 10.86 1.43 15.16
N ARG A 93 11.32 1.89 16.33
CA ARG A 93 11.73 3.28 16.56
C ARG A 93 13.24 3.47 16.41
N ARG A 94 14.02 2.59 17.03
CA ARG A 94 15.49 2.73 17.11
C ARG A 94 16.17 1.43 17.46
N PHE A 95 17.44 1.36 17.13
CA PHE A 95 18.38 0.31 17.51
C PHE A 95 19.50 0.93 18.34
N GLU A 96 19.81 0.34 19.48
CA GLU A 96 20.88 0.82 20.37
C GLU A 96 21.44 -0.38 21.14
N GLU A 97 22.77 -0.50 21.18
CA GLU A 97 23.47 -1.49 22.00
C GLU A 97 22.96 -2.94 21.85
N GLY A 98 22.62 -3.37 20.63
CA GLY A 98 22.11 -4.72 20.36
C GLY A 98 20.63 -4.93 20.66
N LYS A 99 19.93 -3.88 21.09
CA LYS A 99 18.49 -3.89 21.38
C LYS A 99 17.68 -3.12 20.35
N VAL A 100 16.42 -3.51 20.21
CA VAL A 100 15.41 -2.85 19.38
C VAL A 100 14.32 -2.30 20.26
N PHE A 101 13.91 -1.06 20.00
CA PHE A 101 12.84 -0.39 20.72
C PHE A 101 11.66 -0.15 19.79
N PHE A 102 10.46 -0.47 20.26
CA PHE A 102 9.21 -0.34 19.53
C PHE A 102 8.31 0.72 20.14
N GLU A 103 7.49 1.35 19.32
CA GLU A 103 6.40 2.20 19.79
C GLU A 103 5.26 1.35 20.39
N ASP A 104 4.61 1.88 21.43
CA ASP A 104 3.40 1.28 22.02
C ASP A 104 2.15 1.61 21.18
N ASN A 105 2.16 1.17 19.92
CA ASN A 105 1.11 1.48 18.94
C ASN A 105 0.54 0.25 18.24
N LEU A 106 1.00 -0.95 18.56
CA LEU A 106 0.59 -2.19 17.87
C LEU A 106 -0.93 -2.39 17.91
N ALA A 107 -1.53 -2.34 19.10
CA ALA A 107 -2.98 -2.53 19.26
C ALA A 107 -3.78 -1.45 18.54
N HIS A 108 -3.29 -0.20 18.54
CA HIS A 108 -3.90 0.89 17.80
C HIS A 108 -3.84 0.65 16.28
N ASN A 109 -2.68 0.27 15.74
CA ASN A 109 -2.49 0.02 14.32
C ASN A 109 -3.40 -1.11 13.82
N ILE A 110 -3.55 -2.21 14.58
CA ILE A 110 -4.45 -3.30 14.22
C ILE A 110 -5.91 -2.83 14.19
N ARG A 111 -6.36 -2.07 15.20
CA ARG A 111 -7.74 -1.55 15.24
C ARG A 111 -8.03 -0.61 14.07
N GLN A 112 -7.11 0.29 13.73
CA GLN A 112 -7.26 1.17 12.56
C GLN A 112 -7.34 0.37 11.25
N GLY A 113 -6.54 -0.69 11.13
CA GLY A 113 -6.66 -1.65 10.04
C GLY A 113 -8.05 -2.30 9.99
N ASP A 114 -8.58 -2.75 11.14
CA ASP A 114 -9.93 -3.34 11.23
C ASP A 114 -11.03 -2.35 10.83
N GLU A 115 -10.93 -1.10 11.27
CA GLU A 115 -11.87 -0.03 10.91
C GLU A 115 -11.86 0.22 9.39
N SER A 116 -10.67 0.28 8.77
CA SER A 116 -10.55 0.45 7.31
C SER A 116 -11.20 -0.72 6.54
N TYR A 117 -11.05 -1.93 7.05
CA TYR A 117 -11.61 -3.15 6.48
C TYR A 117 -13.14 -3.16 6.57
N LEU A 118 -13.69 -2.92 7.76
CA LEU A 118 -15.13 -2.90 8.00
C LEU A 118 -15.82 -1.78 7.20
N ALA A 119 -15.19 -0.59 7.12
CA ALA A 119 -15.72 0.52 6.31
C ALA A 119 -15.85 0.15 4.83
N LEU A 120 -14.92 -0.65 4.28
CA LEU A 120 -15.03 -1.15 2.92
C LEU A 120 -16.17 -2.17 2.78
N LEU A 121 -16.33 -3.08 3.75
CA LEU A 121 -17.45 -4.05 3.74
C LEU A 121 -18.80 -3.33 3.80
N ASP A 122 -18.94 -2.33 4.66
CA ASP A 122 -20.15 -1.51 4.78
C ASP A 122 -20.45 -0.76 3.48
N ALA A 123 -19.42 -0.20 2.84
CA ALA A 123 -19.57 0.46 1.54
C ALA A 123 -20.00 -0.51 0.44
N ALA A 124 -19.45 -1.74 0.45
CA ALA A 124 -19.82 -2.81 -0.48
C ALA A 124 -21.28 -3.25 -0.27
N ASP A 125 -21.68 -3.52 0.98
CA ASP A 125 -23.06 -3.90 1.33
C ASP A 125 -24.07 -2.81 0.91
N ALA A 126 -23.78 -1.54 1.22
CA ALA A 126 -24.62 -0.42 0.79
C ALA A 126 -24.67 -0.26 -0.74
N TRP A 127 -23.59 -0.57 -1.46
CA TRP A 127 -23.58 -0.55 -2.91
C TRP A 127 -24.40 -1.69 -3.50
N ILE A 128 -24.33 -2.90 -2.92
CA ILE A 128 -25.15 -4.06 -3.33
C ILE A 128 -26.64 -3.72 -3.24
N GLU A 129 -27.07 -3.18 -2.09
CA GLU A 129 -28.46 -2.80 -1.84
C GLU A 129 -28.96 -1.77 -2.85
N ARG A 130 -28.19 -0.68 -3.05
CA ARG A 130 -28.56 0.38 -4.00
C ARG A 130 -28.65 -0.08 -5.45
N ASN A 131 -27.87 -1.08 -5.84
CA ASN A 131 -27.81 -1.57 -7.22
C ASN A 131 -28.63 -2.86 -7.43
N GLY A 132 -29.32 -3.35 -6.39
CA GLY A 132 -30.15 -4.56 -6.48
C GLY A 132 -29.36 -5.81 -6.88
N MET A 133 -28.11 -5.93 -6.43
CA MET A 133 -27.27 -7.10 -6.76
C MET A 133 -27.61 -8.30 -5.87
N ASP A 134 -27.72 -9.48 -6.48
CA ASP A 134 -27.87 -10.75 -5.78
C ASP A 134 -26.48 -11.37 -5.54
N LEU A 135 -25.82 -10.96 -4.46
CA LEU A 135 -24.56 -11.55 -3.99
C LEU A 135 -24.77 -12.22 -2.62
N PRO A 136 -24.23 -13.43 -2.41
CA PRO A 136 -24.46 -14.18 -1.17
C PRO A 136 -23.89 -13.47 0.04
N GLU A 137 -24.54 -13.62 1.20
CA GLU A 137 -24.02 -13.07 2.45
C GLU A 137 -22.73 -13.72 2.92
N GLU A 138 -21.92 -12.93 3.61
CA GLU A 138 -20.62 -13.32 4.14
C GLU A 138 -20.44 -12.74 5.56
N PRO A 139 -21.26 -13.18 6.55
CA PRO A 139 -21.17 -12.69 7.92
C PRO A 139 -19.83 -13.04 8.58
N GLN A 140 -19.21 -14.16 8.19
CA GLN A 140 -17.90 -14.59 8.71
C GLN A 140 -16.78 -13.58 8.48
N ALA A 141 -16.87 -12.74 7.44
CA ALA A 141 -15.87 -11.70 7.17
C ALA A 141 -15.79 -10.65 8.29
N ARG A 142 -16.84 -10.52 9.10
CA ARG A 142 -16.92 -9.56 10.22
C ARG A 142 -16.50 -10.16 11.57
N ILE A 143 -16.10 -11.43 11.59
CA ILE A 143 -15.68 -12.13 12.81
C ILE A 143 -14.16 -12.15 12.87
N PHE A 144 -13.58 -11.50 13.88
CA PHE A 144 -12.14 -11.46 14.09
C PHE A 144 -11.71 -12.41 15.23
N PRO A 145 -10.50 -12.98 15.18
CA PRO A 145 -9.91 -13.71 16.30
C PRO A 145 -9.76 -12.80 17.53
N ALA A 146 -9.66 -13.41 18.72
CA ALA A 146 -9.32 -12.68 19.93
C ALA A 146 -7.90 -12.07 19.85
N ASP A 147 -7.69 -10.95 20.56
CA ASP A 147 -6.38 -10.31 20.64
C ASP A 147 -5.36 -11.27 21.31
N PRO A 148 -4.22 -11.55 20.66
CA PRO A 148 -3.15 -12.35 21.23
C PRO A 148 -2.39 -11.58 22.32
N LEU A 149 -1.61 -12.30 23.14
CA LEU A 149 -0.82 -11.68 24.23
C LEU A 149 0.12 -10.58 23.74
N CYS A 150 0.76 -10.74 22.57
CA CYS A 150 1.64 -9.70 22.02
C CYS A 150 0.92 -8.38 21.69
N VAL A 151 -0.41 -8.39 21.56
CA VAL A 151 -1.22 -7.18 21.33
C VAL A 151 -1.69 -6.56 22.65
N THR A 152 -2.08 -7.39 23.63
CA THR A 152 -2.54 -6.91 24.95
C THR A 152 -1.39 -6.57 25.91
N GLN A 153 -0.22 -7.18 25.70
CA GLN A 153 1.02 -6.99 26.45
C GLN A 153 2.18 -6.83 25.46
N PRO A 154 2.31 -5.65 24.81
CA PRO A 154 3.28 -5.46 23.74
C PRO A 154 4.72 -5.48 24.25
N THR A 155 5.59 -6.14 23.48
CA THR A 155 7.04 -6.03 23.67
C THR A 155 7.51 -4.67 23.16
N LEU A 156 8.01 -3.82 24.06
CA LEU A 156 8.50 -2.48 23.75
C LEU A 156 10.03 -2.42 23.57
N GLU A 157 10.73 -3.42 24.10
CA GLU A 157 12.17 -3.57 24.02
C GLU A 157 12.51 -5.04 23.78
N LEU A 158 13.43 -5.30 22.87
CA LEU A 158 13.89 -6.65 22.53
C LEU A 158 15.41 -6.66 22.42
N ASP A 159 16.08 -7.44 23.26
CA ASP A 159 17.48 -7.77 23.05
C ASP A 159 17.61 -8.83 21.95
N LEU A 160 18.36 -8.50 20.89
CA LEU A 160 18.46 -9.37 19.72
C LEU A 160 19.21 -10.66 20.02
N ALA A 161 20.23 -10.63 20.89
CA ALA A 161 21.02 -11.80 21.21
C ALA A 161 20.25 -12.75 22.14
N GLU A 162 19.58 -12.22 23.17
CA GLU A 162 18.75 -13.02 24.08
C GLU A 162 17.55 -13.65 23.35
N ALA A 163 16.96 -12.92 22.39
CA ALA A 163 15.88 -13.43 21.55
C ALA A 163 16.36 -14.36 20.41
N GLY A 164 17.67 -14.62 20.29
CA GLY A 164 18.24 -15.50 19.26
C GLY A 164 18.10 -14.96 17.82
N ILE A 165 17.94 -13.64 17.65
CA ILE A 165 17.78 -13.00 16.35
C ILE A 165 19.14 -12.87 15.67
N THR A 166 19.30 -13.60 14.56
CA THR A 166 20.53 -13.63 13.75
C THR A 166 20.40 -12.87 12.44
N SER A 167 19.20 -12.40 12.09
CA SER A 167 18.94 -11.74 10.82
C SER A 167 17.82 -10.72 10.94
N ILE A 168 18.02 -9.57 10.30
CA ILE A 168 17.02 -8.51 10.18
C ILE A 168 16.74 -8.32 8.69
N ILE A 169 15.47 -8.44 8.31
CA ILE A 169 15.00 -8.14 6.96
C ILE A 169 14.27 -6.79 7.02
N TRP A 170 14.67 -5.87 6.16
CA TRP A 170 14.07 -4.54 6.01
C TRP A 170 13.12 -4.55 4.81
N ALA A 171 11.81 -4.47 5.05
CA ALA A 171 10.80 -4.25 4.01
C ALA A 171 10.04 -2.95 4.30
N THR A 172 10.79 -1.87 4.45
CA THR A 172 10.30 -0.51 4.73
C THR A 172 10.02 0.30 3.47
N GLY A 173 9.92 -0.37 2.31
CA GLY A 173 9.69 0.27 1.02
C GLY A 173 10.98 0.78 0.34
N TYR A 174 10.80 1.69 -0.60
CA TYR A 174 11.86 2.35 -1.36
C TYR A 174 11.48 3.80 -1.61
N ALA A 175 12.46 4.63 -1.97
CA ALA A 175 12.23 5.99 -2.46
C ALA A 175 12.66 6.09 -3.93
N PRO A 176 12.02 6.95 -4.75
CA PRO A 176 12.50 7.22 -6.08
C PRO A 176 13.85 7.96 -6.01
N ASP A 177 14.77 7.61 -6.90
CA ASP A 177 16.03 8.32 -7.10
C ASP A 177 16.08 8.88 -8.53
N TYR A 178 16.06 10.21 -8.63
CA TYR A 178 16.12 10.94 -9.89
C TYR A 178 17.50 11.55 -10.17
N GLY A 179 18.53 11.25 -9.37
CA GLY A 179 19.87 11.84 -9.51
C GLY A 179 20.54 11.58 -10.88
N TRP A 180 20.06 10.58 -11.62
CA TRP A 180 20.53 10.30 -12.99
C TRP A 180 19.93 11.25 -14.04
N LEU A 181 18.79 11.90 -13.78
CA LEU A 181 18.09 12.76 -14.74
C LEU A 181 18.47 14.23 -14.51
N GLN A 182 19.39 14.73 -15.32
CA GLN A 182 19.96 16.08 -15.20
C GLN A 182 19.12 17.13 -15.95
N VAL A 183 17.96 17.48 -15.40
CA VAL A 183 17.00 18.44 -15.99
C VAL A 183 16.40 19.33 -14.91
N ASP A 184 15.90 20.52 -15.27
CA ASP A 184 15.23 21.44 -14.34
C ASP A 184 13.74 21.07 -14.14
N ALA A 185 13.49 19.82 -13.76
CA ALA A 185 12.14 19.26 -13.60
C ALA A 185 11.76 18.93 -12.14
N PHE A 186 12.56 19.31 -11.14
CA PHE A 186 12.39 18.87 -9.76
C PHE A 186 12.22 20.04 -8.78
N ASP A 187 11.43 19.84 -7.72
CA ASP A 187 11.30 20.83 -6.64
C ASP A 187 12.49 20.77 -5.66
N GLU A 188 12.48 21.63 -4.64
CA GLU A 188 13.52 21.70 -3.59
C GLU A 188 13.67 20.39 -2.80
N LEU A 189 12.67 19.50 -2.84
CA LEU A 189 12.67 18.18 -2.23
C LEU A 189 13.04 17.08 -3.23
N HIS A 190 13.57 17.45 -4.40
CA HIS A 190 13.91 16.56 -5.52
C HIS A 190 12.72 15.75 -6.06
N ARG A 191 11.49 16.22 -5.86
CA ARG A 191 10.29 15.58 -6.41
C ARG A 191 9.96 16.15 -7.79
N PRO A 192 9.50 15.33 -8.73
CA PRO A 192 9.06 15.78 -10.04
C PRO A 192 8.02 16.92 -9.99
N ARG A 193 8.34 18.06 -10.61
CA ARG A 193 7.37 19.13 -10.92
C ARG A 193 6.63 18.77 -12.19
N HIS A 194 5.38 18.32 -12.05
CA HIS A 194 4.56 17.93 -13.17
C HIS A 194 3.08 18.30 -12.99
N GLN A 195 2.35 18.34 -14.11
CA GLN A 195 0.90 18.26 -14.13
C GLN A 195 0.48 16.94 -14.78
N ARG A 196 -0.10 16.02 -13.99
CA ARG A 196 -0.51 14.68 -14.46
C ARG A 196 0.58 13.94 -15.26
N GLY A 197 1.82 14.05 -14.79
CA GLY A 197 2.98 13.41 -15.43
C GLY A 197 3.65 14.22 -16.54
N VAL A 198 3.10 15.35 -16.97
CA VAL A 198 3.77 16.26 -17.91
C VAL A 198 4.71 17.19 -17.12
N SER A 199 6.01 17.11 -17.38
CA SER A 199 7.02 17.93 -16.72
C SER A 199 6.93 19.42 -17.09
N SER A 200 7.59 20.26 -16.29
CA SER A 200 7.93 21.64 -16.69
C SER A 200 8.97 21.67 -17.82
N GLU A 201 9.82 20.65 -17.91
CA GLU A 201 10.82 20.50 -18.97
C GLU A 201 10.25 19.79 -20.21
N SER A 202 10.41 20.40 -21.38
CA SER A 202 9.90 19.85 -22.63
C SER A 202 10.56 18.52 -22.98
N GLY A 203 9.75 17.52 -23.34
CA GLY A 203 10.24 16.17 -23.66
C GLY A 203 10.46 15.27 -22.45
N VAL A 204 10.27 15.75 -21.22
CA VAL A 204 10.35 14.96 -19.99
C VAL A 204 8.94 14.65 -19.48
N TYR A 205 8.69 13.39 -19.13
CA TYR A 205 7.40 12.92 -18.63
C TYR A 205 7.61 11.91 -17.51
N PHE A 206 6.70 11.92 -16.54
CA PHE A 206 6.70 11.01 -15.39
C PHE A 206 5.44 10.15 -15.41
N LEU A 207 5.61 8.83 -15.30
CA LEU A 207 4.53 7.85 -15.32
C LEU A 207 4.67 6.92 -14.12
N GLY A 208 3.53 6.47 -13.58
CA GLY A 208 3.50 5.53 -12.45
C GLY A 208 3.72 6.18 -11.08
N LEU A 209 3.73 7.52 -10.99
CA LEU A 209 3.80 8.22 -9.71
C LEU A 209 2.47 8.12 -8.94
N PRO A 210 2.50 8.17 -7.60
CA PRO A 210 1.29 8.25 -6.79
C PRO A 210 0.42 9.43 -7.22
N TRP A 211 -0.88 9.17 -7.38
CA TRP A 211 -1.89 10.22 -7.56
C TRP A 211 -1.65 11.17 -8.74
N LEU A 212 -1.13 10.68 -9.89
CA LEU A 212 -0.99 11.51 -11.09
C LEU A 212 -2.34 12.06 -11.56
N SER A 213 -3.23 11.19 -12.05
CA SER A 213 -4.61 11.57 -12.33
C SER A 213 -5.61 10.97 -11.34
N ARG A 214 -5.22 9.89 -10.66
CA ARG A 214 -6.10 9.14 -9.76
C ARG A 214 -5.32 8.22 -8.83
N ARG A 215 -5.99 7.63 -7.84
CA ARG A 215 -5.41 6.60 -6.95
C ARG A 215 -4.75 5.45 -7.72
N GLY A 216 -5.37 5.02 -8.82
CA GLY A 216 -4.89 3.92 -9.67
C GLY A 216 -3.57 4.19 -10.42
N SER A 217 -3.03 5.41 -10.41
CA SER A 217 -1.87 5.81 -11.22
C SER A 217 -0.60 4.98 -10.98
N THR A 218 -0.37 4.49 -9.75
CA THR A 218 0.78 3.65 -9.38
C THR A 218 0.58 2.16 -9.64
N PHE A 219 -0.65 1.73 -9.95
CA PHE A 219 -0.99 0.32 -10.06
C PHE A 219 -1.05 -0.10 -11.53
N ILE A 220 -0.62 -1.33 -11.82
CA ILE A 220 -0.74 -1.93 -13.16
C ILE A 220 -2.17 -1.82 -13.70
N TRP A 221 -3.17 -1.93 -12.82
CA TRP A 221 -4.58 -1.77 -13.14
C TRP A 221 -4.94 -0.39 -13.74
N GLY A 222 -4.34 0.69 -13.24
CA GLY A 222 -4.78 2.07 -13.55
C GLY A 222 -3.77 2.93 -14.32
N VAL A 223 -2.48 2.57 -14.33
CA VAL A 223 -1.40 3.36 -14.94
C VAL A 223 -1.62 3.69 -16.42
N TRP A 224 -2.39 2.85 -17.13
CA TRP A 224 -2.68 3.04 -18.56
C TRP A 224 -3.45 4.34 -18.85
N HIS A 225 -4.25 4.85 -17.90
CA HIS A 225 -4.95 6.12 -18.06
C HIS A 225 -3.96 7.29 -18.19
N ASP A 226 -2.92 7.30 -17.36
CA ASP A 226 -1.88 8.32 -17.39
C ASP A 226 -0.96 8.12 -18.60
N ALA A 227 -0.63 6.87 -18.94
CA ALA A 227 0.16 6.56 -20.12
C ALA A 227 -0.53 7.06 -21.40
N LYS A 228 -1.84 6.84 -21.53
CA LYS A 228 -2.62 7.35 -22.66
C LYS A 228 -2.61 8.89 -22.70
N TYR A 229 -2.84 9.54 -21.56
CA TYR A 229 -2.81 11.00 -21.48
C TYR A 229 -1.46 11.58 -21.92
N ILE A 230 -0.36 11.02 -21.42
CA ILE A 230 1.01 11.44 -21.77
C ILE A 230 1.27 11.19 -23.27
N ALA A 231 0.87 10.03 -23.80
CA ALA A 231 1.05 9.73 -25.23
C ALA A 231 0.28 10.71 -26.13
N ASP A 232 -0.98 11.01 -25.80
CA ASP A 232 -1.81 11.97 -26.55
C ASP A 232 -1.20 13.39 -26.48
N HIS A 233 -0.64 13.77 -25.32
CA HIS A 233 0.08 15.03 -25.14
C HIS A 233 1.34 15.10 -26.01
N ILE A 234 2.18 14.06 -26.00
CA ILE A 234 3.40 13.98 -26.82
C ILE A 234 3.07 14.14 -28.30
N GLU A 235 2.04 13.44 -28.79
CA GLU A 235 1.63 13.52 -30.19
C GLU A 235 1.12 14.92 -30.56
N THR A 236 0.37 15.57 -29.66
CA THR A 236 -0.09 16.94 -29.85
C THR A 236 1.08 17.92 -29.95
N GLN A 237 2.08 17.83 -29.07
CA GLN A 237 3.28 18.67 -29.14
C GLN A 237 4.06 18.45 -30.43
N ARG A 238 4.23 17.19 -30.86
CA ARG A 238 4.88 16.86 -32.14
C ARG A 238 4.17 17.47 -33.34
N LYS A 239 2.83 17.51 -33.33
CA LYS A 239 2.05 18.17 -34.39
C LYS A 239 2.32 19.67 -34.42
N TYR A 240 2.36 20.34 -33.27
CA TYR A 240 2.72 21.76 -33.21
C TYR A 240 4.16 22.02 -33.68
N SER A 241 5.13 21.20 -33.29
CA SER A 241 6.52 21.36 -33.75
C SER A 241 6.71 21.11 -35.26
N ARG A 242 5.86 20.27 -35.86
CA ARG A 242 5.86 19.99 -37.30
C ARG A 242 4.99 20.94 -38.10
N TYR A 243 4.28 21.86 -37.44
CA TYR A 243 3.36 22.76 -38.12
C TYR A 243 4.17 23.69 -39.04
N PRO A 244 3.93 23.66 -40.36
CA PRO A 244 4.73 24.42 -41.30
C PRO A 244 4.55 25.91 -41.06
N ASP A 245 5.63 26.65 -41.30
CA ASP A 245 5.63 28.10 -41.26
C ASP A 245 4.53 28.63 -42.21
N ALA A 246 3.85 29.72 -41.82
CA ALA A 246 2.81 30.32 -42.64
C ALA A 246 3.33 30.71 -44.04
N SER A 247 4.64 30.96 -44.17
CA SER A 247 5.33 31.24 -45.44
C SER A 247 5.54 30.01 -46.34
N GLN A 248 5.32 28.79 -45.85
CA GLN A 248 5.49 27.53 -46.58
C GLN A 248 4.16 26.89 -47.03
N ARG A 249 3.07 27.68 -47.07
CA ARG A 249 1.72 27.25 -47.47
C ARG A 249 1.37 27.60 -48.90
#